data_AF-A0A2V2T2K5-F1
#
_entry.id   AF-A0A2V2T2K5-F1
#
_cell.length_a   1.000
_cell.length_b   1.000
_cell.length_c   1.000
_cell.angle_alpha   90.00
_cell.angle_beta   90.00
_cell.angle_gamma   90.00
#
_symmetry.space_group_name_H-M   'P 1'
#
loop_
_entity.id
_entity.type
_entity.pdbx_description
1 polymer ?
#
loop_
_entity_poly.entity_id
_entity_poly.type
_entity_poly.pdbx_seq_one_letter_code
_entity_poly.pdbx_strand_id
1 'polypeptide(L)'
;MLIIRQGTFSRLQLERMVGNAGNFGIWEYHVSANSDMFPGHAAGRHAAISPAEPKEGQEVEAFVMLRSNSPQEEWRSAGKGVAEYR
;
A
#
# COMPACT_ATOMS: atom_id res chain seq x y z
N MET A 1 -7.06 -10.82 -3.21
CA MET A 1 -6.67 -9.39 -3.37
C MET A 1 -6.89 -8.68 -2.04
N LEU A 2 -5.94 -7.85 -1.60
CA LEU A 2 -6.09 -7.06 -0.38
C LEU A 2 -6.49 -5.63 -0.75
N ILE A 3 -7.54 -5.11 -0.13
CA ILE A 3 -8.02 -3.75 -0.37
C ILE A 3 -7.87 -2.97 0.93
N ILE A 4 -7.19 -1.82 0.86
CA ILE A 4 -7.11 -0.89 1.98
C ILE A 4 -8.12 0.23 1.74
N ARG A 5 -9.14 0.32 2.59
CA ARG A 5 -10.16 1.35 2.52
C ARG A 5 -9.83 2.50 3.48
N GLN A 6 -9.68 3.70 2.94
CA GLN A 6 -9.57 4.92 3.72
C GLN A 6 -10.70 5.88 3.31
N GLY A 7 -11.78 5.87 4.10
CA GLY A 7 -12.96 6.71 3.87
C GLY A 7 -13.56 6.57 2.47
N THR A 8 -14.06 7.68 1.93
CA THR A 8 -14.80 7.71 0.65
C THR A 8 -13.89 7.79 -0.59
N PHE A 9 -12.58 8.06 -0.43
CA PHE A 9 -11.75 8.51 -1.56
C PHE A 9 -10.45 7.73 -1.80
N SER A 10 -9.83 7.09 -0.80
CA SER A 10 -8.53 6.43 -0.99
C SER A 10 -8.65 4.91 -0.85
N ARG A 11 -8.56 4.21 -1.98
CA ARG A 11 -8.63 2.74 -2.07
C ARG A 11 -7.33 2.21 -2.68
N LEU A 12 -6.40 1.73 -1.86
CA LEU A 12 -5.26 0.96 -2.37
C LEU A 12 -5.72 -0.47 -2.65
N GLN A 13 -5.67 -0.90 -3.91
CA GLN A 13 -5.93 -2.28 -4.32
C GLN A 13 -4.60 -2.99 -4.52
N LEU A 14 -4.33 -3.95 -3.65
CA LEU A 14 -3.08 -4.70 -3.57
C LEU A 14 -3.31 -6.09 -4.16
N GLU A 15 -2.66 -6.37 -5.29
CA GLU A 15 -2.90 -7.59 -6.04
C GLU A 15 -2.08 -8.76 -5.51
N ARG A 16 -0.80 -8.52 -5.25
CA ARG A 16 0.17 -9.55 -4.90
C ARG A 16 1.18 -9.04 -3.88
N MET A 17 1.43 -9.85 -2.84
CA MET A 17 2.57 -9.64 -1.95
C MET A 17 3.85 -10.11 -2.65
N VAL A 18 4.85 -9.25 -2.73
CA VAL A 18 6.15 -9.54 -3.36
C VAL A 18 7.27 -9.75 -2.36
N GLY A 19 7.02 -9.44 -1.09
CA GLY A 19 7.97 -9.64 -0.03
C GLY A 19 7.56 -8.97 1.25
N ASN A 20 8.52 -8.86 2.17
CA ASN A 20 8.36 -8.36 3.51
C ASN A 20 9.59 -7.55 3.90
N ALA A 21 9.37 -6.46 4.63
CA ALA A 21 10.41 -5.59 5.16
C ALA A 21 10.13 -5.40 6.65
N GLY A 22 10.75 -6.24 7.49
CA GLY A 22 10.47 -6.27 8.93
C GLY A 22 9.00 -6.62 9.19
N ASN A 23 8.27 -5.70 9.83
CA ASN A 23 6.84 -5.86 10.13
C ASN A 23 5.90 -5.40 9.00
N PHE A 24 6.46 -4.95 7.87
CA PHE A 24 5.70 -4.47 6.73
C PHE A 24 5.62 -5.53 5.64
N GLY A 25 4.44 -5.70 5.06
CA GLY A 25 4.22 -6.48 3.86
C GLY A 25 4.40 -5.60 2.64
N ILE A 26 5.22 -6.03 1.69
CA ILE A 26 5.43 -5.31 0.43
C ILE A 26 4.50 -5.90 -0.62
N TRP A 27 3.64 -5.06 -1.17
CA TRP A 27 2.60 -5.42 -2.11
C TRP A 27 2.75 -4.66 -3.41
N GLU A 28 2.44 -5.32 -4.52
CA GLU A 28 2.24 -4.67 -5.80
C GLU A 28 0.79 -4.19 -5.93
N TYR A 29 0.62 -2.97 -6.45
CA TYR A 29 -0.69 -2.38 -6.74
C TYR A 29 -0.80 -1.93 -8.20
N HIS A 30 -2.04 -1.91 -8.69
CA HIS A 30 -2.34 -1.53 -10.06
C HIS A 30 -2.20 0.00 -10.26
N VAL A 31 -1.15 0.44 -10.96
CA VAL A 31 -0.80 1.86 -11.12
C VAL A 31 -1.92 2.68 -11.77
N SER A 32 -2.62 2.13 -12.78
CA SER A 32 -3.67 2.88 -13.49
C SER A 32 -4.93 3.11 -12.65
N ALA A 33 -5.10 2.39 -11.55
CA ALA A 33 -6.20 2.60 -10.61
C ALA A 33 -5.86 3.65 -9.54
N ASN A 34 -4.57 4.02 -9.43
CA ASN A 34 -4.01 4.83 -8.35
C ASN A 34 -3.22 6.05 -8.87
N SER A 35 -3.25 6.31 -10.18
CA SER A 35 -2.53 7.40 -10.85
C SER A 35 -2.95 8.80 -10.36
N ASP A 36 -4.18 8.95 -9.87
CA ASP A 36 -4.68 10.20 -9.29
C ASP A 36 -4.19 10.45 -7.86
N MET A 37 -3.61 9.45 -7.18
CA MET A 37 -3.17 9.62 -5.78
C MET A 37 -1.82 10.33 -5.64
N PHE A 38 -1.04 10.45 -6.72
CA PHE A 38 0.31 11.06 -6.67
C PHE A 38 0.59 11.99 -7.85
N PRO A 39 -0.10 13.14 -7.97
CA PRO A 39 0.18 14.11 -9.01
C PRO A 39 1.61 14.65 -8.89
N GLY A 40 2.41 14.51 -9.96
CA GLY A 40 3.77 15.05 -10.05
C GLY A 40 4.90 14.10 -9.62
N HIS A 41 4.60 12.86 -9.26
CA HIS A 41 5.61 11.86 -8.93
C HIS A 41 5.44 10.60 -9.77
N ALA A 42 6.56 9.95 -10.12
CA ALA A 42 6.53 8.58 -10.61
C ALA A 42 6.05 7.69 -9.46
N ALA A 43 4.74 7.51 -9.31
CA ALA A 43 4.20 6.53 -8.38
C ALA A 43 4.78 5.18 -8.77
N GLY A 44 5.55 4.57 -7.86
CA GLY A 44 6.03 3.21 -8.06
C GLY A 44 4.87 2.22 -8.17
N ARG A 45 5.20 0.93 -8.31
CA ARG A 45 4.20 -0.15 -8.33
C ARG A 45 3.99 -0.82 -6.98
N HIS A 46 4.61 -0.29 -5.92
CA HIS A 46 4.77 -1.00 -4.66
C HIS A 46 4.26 -0.18 -3.47
N ALA A 47 3.63 -0.86 -2.53
CA ALA A 47 3.20 -0.32 -1.26
C ALA A 47 3.68 -1.22 -0.10
N ALA A 48 4.02 -0.60 1.02
CA ALA A 48 4.31 -1.25 2.29
C ALA A 48 3.08 -1.12 3.19
N ILE A 49 2.65 -2.22 3.80
CA ILE A 49 1.49 -2.28 4.68
C ILE A 49 1.92 -2.81 6.04
N SER A 50 1.50 -2.14 7.12
CA SER A 50 1.70 -2.62 8.50
C SER A 50 0.36 -2.85 9.18
N PRO A 51 0.13 -4.01 9.83
CA PRO A 51 1.04 -5.17 9.87
C PRO A 51 1.13 -5.90 8.51
N ALA A 52 2.20 -6.70 8.32
CA ALA A 52 2.46 -7.40 7.06
C ALA A 52 1.35 -8.36 6.61
N GLU A 53 0.71 -9.00 7.57
CA GLU A 53 -0.42 -9.90 7.38
C GLU A 53 -1.61 -9.35 8.18
N PRO A 54 -2.32 -8.34 7.65
CA PRO A 54 -3.43 -7.72 8.37
C PRO A 54 -4.62 -8.66 8.40
N LYS A 55 -5.41 -8.66 9.47
CA LYS A 55 -6.67 -9.42 9.51
C LYS A 55 -7.78 -8.64 8.81
N GLU A 56 -8.83 -9.33 8.38
CA GLU A 56 -10.03 -8.67 7.86
C GLU A 56 -10.61 -7.71 8.91
N GLY A 57 -10.93 -6.49 8.50
CA GLY A 57 -11.43 -5.44 9.40
C GLY A 57 -10.35 -4.79 10.28
N GLN A 58 -9.08 -5.16 10.13
CA GLN A 58 -7.99 -4.57 10.91
C GLN A 58 -7.56 -3.22 10.34
N GLU A 59 -7.26 -2.26 11.22
CA GLU A 59 -6.58 -1.03 10.83
C GLU A 59 -5.15 -1.34 10.39
N VAL A 60 -4.78 -0.83 9.22
CA VAL A 60 -3.46 -0.91 8.66
C VAL A 60 -2.93 0.47 8.34
N GLU A 61 -1.61 0.60 8.39
CA GLU A 61 -0.92 1.78 7.88
C GLU A 61 -0.28 1.44 6.53
N ALA A 62 -0.55 2.28 5.54
CA ALA A 62 -0.06 2.09 4.18
C ALA A 62 0.98 3.15 3.83
N PHE A 63 2.00 2.71 3.10
CA PHE A 63 3.08 3.53 2.59
C PHE A 63 3.29 3.21 1.12
N VAL A 64 3.55 4.23 0.29
CA VAL A 64 3.96 4.02 -1.10
C VAL A 64 5.46 4.19 -1.25
N MET A 65 6.03 3.41 -2.17
CA MET A 65 7.45 3.41 -2.46
C MET A 65 7.69 3.40 -3.98
N LEU A 66 8.81 3.98 -4.40
CA LEU A 66 9.19 4.05 -5.82
C LEU A 66 9.55 2.65 -6.36
N ARG A 67 10.32 1.88 -5.58
CA ARG A 67 10.73 0.50 -5.88
C ARG A 67 10.53 -0.38 -4.65
N SER A 68 10.41 -1.69 -4.85
CA SER A 68 10.24 -2.69 -3.77
C SER A 68 11.40 -2.73 -2.76
N ASN A 69 12.57 -2.24 -3.14
CA ASN A 69 13.77 -2.15 -2.31
C ASN A 69 14.11 -0.71 -1.88
N SER A 70 13.19 0.25 -2.07
CA SER A 70 13.42 1.64 -1.67
C SER A 70 13.66 1.76 -0.16
N PRO A 71 14.61 2.65 0.23
CA PRO A 71 14.70 3.34 1.50
C PRO A 71 13.47 3.35 2.38
N GLN A 72 13.44 2.85 3.62
CA GLN A 72 12.28 3.18 4.47
C GLN A 72 12.12 4.71 4.64
N GLU A 73 13.24 5.45 4.62
CA GLU A 73 13.29 6.92 4.61
C GLU A 73 12.66 7.56 3.35
N GLU A 74 12.59 6.82 2.24
CA GLU A 74 11.97 7.25 0.99
C GLU A 74 10.48 6.90 0.91
N TRP A 75 9.98 6.09 1.84
CA TRP A 75 8.58 5.69 1.87
C TRP A 75 7.71 6.90 2.19
N ARG A 76 6.62 7.05 1.44
CA ARG A 76 5.64 8.11 1.67
C ARG A 76 4.42 7.53 2.33
N SER A 77 4.00 8.11 3.45
CA SER A 77 2.77 7.68 4.11
C SER A 77 1.58 7.92 3.18
N ALA A 78 0.84 6.85 2.90
CA ALA A 78 -0.46 6.90 2.25
C ALA A 78 -1.59 7.02 3.28
N GLY A 79 -1.26 7.00 4.57
CA GLY A 79 -2.20 7.07 5.68
C GLY A 79 -2.68 5.71 6.18
N LYS A 80 -3.67 5.76 7.07
CA LYS A 80 -4.29 4.59 7.68
C LYS A 80 -5.57 4.21 6.97
N GLY A 81 -5.86 2.92 6.90
CA GLY A 81 -7.11 2.39 6.37
C GLY A 81 -7.46 1.04 6.96
N VAL A 82 -8.59 0.47 6.54
CA VAL A 82 -9.05 -0.84 7.01
C VAL A 82 -8.79 -1.89 5.93
N ALA A 83 -8.20 -3.02 6.33
CA ALA A 83 -7.98 -4.17 5.47
C ALA A 83 -9.29 -4.91 5.17
N GLU A 84 -9.58 -5.09 3.88
CA GLU A 84 -10.67 -5.90 3.37
C GLU A 84 -10.11 -6.94 2.39
N TYR A 85 -10.46 -8.22 2.60
CA TYR A 85 -10.07 -9.30 1.71
C TYR A 85 -11.16 -9.55 0.67
N ARG A 86 -10.77 -9.62 -0.60
CA ARG A 86 -11.65 -10.00 -1.72
C ARG A 86 -10.99 -10.97 -2.68
#